data_AF-A0A1V0DBH0-F1
#
_entry.id   AF-A0A1V0DBH0-F1
#
_cell.length_a   1.000
_cell.length_b   1.000
_cell.length_c   1.000
_cell.angle_alpha   90.00
_cell.angle_beta   90.00
_cell.angle_gamma   90.00
#
_symmetry.space_group_name_H-M   'P 1'
#
loop_
_entity.id
_entity.type
_entity.pdbx_description
1 polymer ?
#
loop_
_entity_poly.entity_id
_entity_poly.type
_entity_poly.pdbx_seq_one_letter_code
_entity_poly.pdbx_strand_id
1 'polypeptide(L)' 'MNRALELVGVAFDGNIESLSGRYIFRTDGPRAVSVDARGMLEALDEIYEADRLVIELMTGALPEAEADPSSRP' A
#
# COMPACT_ATOMS: atom_id res chain seq x y z
N MET A 1 8.12 -3.02 -6.66
CA MET A 1 7.69 -4.34 -7.17
C MET A 1 8.77 -5.38 -6.91
N ASN A 2 8.43 -6.66 -6.83
CA ASN A 2 9.41 -7.74 -6.73
C ASN A 2 9.94 -8.16 -8.12
N ARG A 3 10.78 -9.22 -8.18
CA ARG A 3 11.36 -9.71 -9.44
C ARG A 3 10.34 -10.25 -10.45
N ALA A 4 9.13 -10.59 -10.00
CA ALA A 4 8.02 -11.05 -10.84
C ALA A 4 7.07 -9.91 -11.24
N LEU A 5 7.43 -8.65 -10.97
CA LEU A 5 6.60 -7.46 -11.22
C LEU A 5 5.34 -7.38 -10.35
N GLU A 6 5.32 -8.06 -9.19
CA GLU A 6 4.20 -7.97 -8.25
C GLU A 6 4.37 -6.76 -7.31
N LEU A 7 3.26 -6.13 -6.93
CA LEU A 7 3.26 -5.05 -5.94
C LEU A 7 3.60 -5.61 -4.55
N VAL A 8 4.60 -5.03 -3.89
CA VAL A 8 5.01 -5.40 -2.51
C VAL A 8 4.91 -4.24 -1.53
N GLY A 9 4.66 -3.04 -2.04
CA GLY A 9 4.57 -1.81 -1.27
C GLY A 9 4.63 -0.59 -2.16
N VAL A 10 4.31 0.56 -1.57
CA VAL A 10 4.25 1.86 -2.24
C VAL A 10 5.24 2.82 -1.57
N ALA A 11 6.05 3.51 -2.37
CA ALA A 11 7.01 4.49 -1.86
C ALA A 11 6.28 5.65 -1.19
N PHE A 12 6.71 6.01 0.01
CA PHE A 12 6.12 7.09 0.80
C PHE A 12 7.14 8.19 1.07
N ASP A 13 8.33 7.83 1.53
CA ASP A 13 9.38 8.78 1.90
C ASP A 13 10.80 8.18 1.73
N GLY A 14 11.82 8.87 2.18
CA GLY A 14 13.17 8.36 2.39
C GLY A 14 13.69 8.69 3.80
N ASN A 15 14.82 8.09 4.17
CA ASN A 15 15.53 8.49 5.39
C ASN A 15 16.17 9.89 5.27
N ILE A 16 16.67 10.43 6.39
CA ILE A 16 17.25 11.78 6.46
C ILE A 16 18.41 12.00 5.47
N GLU A 17 19.20 10.97 5.20
CA GLU A 17 20.29 10.99 4.23
C GLU A 17 19.79 11.25 2.80
N SER A 18 18.52 10.95 2.52
CA SER A 18 17.88 11.15 1.23
C SER A 18 17.52 12.62 0.93
N LEU A 19 17.66 13.55 1.90
CA LEU A 19 17.33 14.97 1.70
C LEU A 19 18.14 15.64 0.57
N SER A 20 19.38 15.20 0.35
CA SER A 20 20.22 15.68 -0.75
C SER A 20 19.87 15.09 -2.13
N GLY A 21 18.92 14.14 -2.17
CA GLY A 21 18.55 13.34 -3.33
C GLY A 21 18.03 14.14 -4.53
N ARG A 22 17.67 15.41 -4.34
CA ARG A 22 17.36 16.33 -5.44
C ARG A 22 18.56 16.58 -6.34
N TYR A 23 19.77 16.58 -5.80
CA TYR A 23 20.98 16.97 -6.51
C TYR A 23 22.01 15.85 -6.59
N ILE A 24 22.06 14.97 -5.59
CA ILE A 24 23.09 13.93 -5.48
C ILE A 24 22.43 12.58 -5.20
N PHE A 25 22.71 11.60 -6.06
CA PHE A 25 22.37 10.21 -5.81
C PHE A 25 23.59 9.47 -5.25
N ARG A 26 23.40 8.74 -4.15
CA ARG A 26 24.43 7.90 -3.50
C ARG A 26 23.88 6.51 -3.23
N THR A 27 24.72 5.50 -3.41
CA THR A 27 24.37 4.10 -3.13
C THR A 27 24.56 3.75 -1.65
N ASP A 28 25.38 4.51 -0.93
CA ASP A 28 25.67 4.39 0.50
C ASP A 28 24.87 5.42 1.31
N GLY A 29 23.98 4.96 2.21
CA GLY A 29 23.21 5.84 3.11
C GLY A 29 21.74 6.03 2.72
N PRO A 30 21.41 6.77 1.63
CA PRO A 30 20.02 7.02 1.24
C PRO A 30 19.23 5.72 1.04
N ARG A 31 18.04 5.65 1.64
CA ARG A 31 17.10 4.52 1.51
C ARG A 31 15.69 5.06 1.34
N ALA A 32 14.96 4.45 0.41
CA ALA A 32 13.52 4.66 0.30
C ALA A 32 12.81 3.94 1.45
N VAL A 33 11.78 4.60 1.97
CA VAL A 33 10.83 4.08 2.94
C VAL A 33 9.51 3.88 2.21
N SER A 34 8.96 2.68 2.31
CA SER A 34 7.72 2.29 1.62
C SER A 34 6.75 1.67 2.61
N VAL A 35 5.46 1.82 2.34
CA VAL A 35 4.40 1.12 3.08
C VAL A 35 4.25 -0.28 2.47
N ASP A 36 4.27 -1.32 3.31
CA ASP A 36 4.14 -2.71 2.87
C ASP A 36 2.71 -3.02 2.41
N ALA A 37 2.58 -3.73 1.28
CA ALA A 37 1.27 -4.08 0.72
C ALA A 37 0.39 -4.89 1.69
N ARG A 38 1.00 -5.74 2.52
CA ARG A 38 0.28 -6.53 3.53
C ARG A 38 -0.32 -5.65 4.62
N GLY A 39 0.44 -4.64 5.06
CA GLY A 39 -0.04 -3.67 6.04
C GLY A 39 -1.17 -2.79 5.50
N MET A 40 -1.12 -2.44 4.21
CA MET A 40 -2.22 -1.73 3.56
C MET A 40 -3.48 -2.60 3.43
N LEU A 41 -3.34 -3.87 3.04
CA LEU A 41 -4.47 -4.79 2.97
C LEU A 41 -5.14 -4.98 4.34
N GLU A 42 -4.33 -5.22 5.39
CA GLU A 42 -4.83 -5.34 6.76
C GLU A 42 -5.59 -4.08 7.21
N ALA A 43 -5.04 -2.90 6.95
CA ALA A 43 -5.70 -1.65 7.32
C ALA A 43 -7.02 -1.44 6.56
N LEU A 44 -7.05 -1.77 5.26
CA LEU A 44 -8.27 -1.68 4.45
C LEU A 44 -9.37 -2.61 4.97
N ASP A 45 -9.01 -3.82 5.39
CA ASP A 45 -9.95 -4.83 5.89
C ASP A 45 -10.43 -4.50 7.31
N GLU A 46 -9.52 -4.41 8.27
CA GLU A 46 -9.86 -4.41 9.71
C GLU A 46 -10.05 -3.01 10.30
N ILE A 47 -9.45 -1.97 9.71
CA ILE A 47 -9.51 -0.60 10.27
C ILE A 47 -10.50 0.27 9.49
N TYR A 48 -10.47 0.17 8.16
CA TYR A 48 -11.30 0.99 7.30
C TYR A 48 -12.58 0.30 6.83
N GLU A 49 -12.73 -1.00 7.10
CA GLU A 49 -13.90 -1.81 6.69
C GLU A 49 -14.24 -1.64 5.20
N ALA A 50 -13.21 -1.56 4.36
CA ALA A 50 -13.33 -1.36 2.92
C ALA A 50 -13.35 -2.70 2.17
N ASP A 51 -14.25 -3.60 2.60
CA ASP A 51 -14.39 -4.98 2.11
C ASP A 51 -14.44 -5.04 0.58
N ARG A 52 -15.18 -4.11 -0.02
CA ARG A 52 -15.33 -4.01 -1.48
C ARG A 52 -13.99 -3.86 -2.19
N LEU A 53 -13.10 -3.01 -1.65
CA LEU A 53 -11.77 -2.76 -2.21
C LEU A 53 -10.84 -3.95 -1.99
N VAL A 54 -10.90 -4.59 -0.82
CA VAL A 54 -10.10 -5.79 -0.52
C VAL A 54 -10.45 -6.91 -1.51
N ILE A 55 -11.74 -7.15 -1.75
CA ILE A 55 -12.20 -8.15 -2.73
C ILE A 55 -11.70 -7.82 -4.13
N GLU A 56 -11.85 -6.57 -4.56
CA GLU A 56 -11.40 -6.13 -5.89
C GLU A 56 -9.89 -6.34 -6.07
N LEU A 57 -9.08 -5.96 -5.09
CA LEU A 57 -7.62 -6.06 -5.15
C LEU A 57 -7.12 -7.51 -5.13
N MET A 58 -7.78 -8.40 -4.39
CA MET A 58 -7.34 -9.78 -4.21
C MET A 58 -7.87 -10.73 -5.29
N THR A 59 -9.01 -10.42 -5.90
CA THR A 59 -9.66 -11.30 -6.88
C THR A 59 -9.70 -10.73 -8.30
N GLY A 60 -9.53 -9.41 -8.45
CA GLY A 60 -9.74 -8.69 -9.71
C GLY A 60 -11.21 -8.60 -10.13
N ALA A 61 -12.15 -9.07 -9.30
CA ALA A 61 -13.58 -8.96 -9.57
C ALA A 61 -14.14 -7.71 -8.90
N LEU A 62 -15.00 -6.98 -9.60
CA LEU A 62 -15.79 -5.90 -8.99
C LEU A 62 -17.00 -6.54 -8.28
N PRO A 63 -17.03 -6.58 -6.93
CA PRO A 63 -18.21 -7.03 -6.23
C PRO A 63 -19.36 -6.04 -6.46
N GLU A 64 -20.61 -6.52 -6.32
CA GLU A 64 -21.76 -5.62 -6.29
C GLU A 64 -21.64 -4.61 -5.12
N ALA A 65 -22.42 -3.53 -5.19
CA ALA A 65 -22.31 -2.41 -4.25
C ALA A 65 -22.29 -2.89 -2.79
N GLU A 66 -21.36 -2.30 -2.02
CA GLU A 66 -21.13 -2.58 -0.61
C GLU A 66 -22.44 -2.40 0.17
N ALA A 67 -22.79 -3.42 0.98
CA ALA A 67 -23.93 -3.30 1.89
C ALA A 67 -23.65 -2.15 2.87
N ASP A 68 -24.67 -1.32 3.10
CA ASP A 68 -24.59 -0.14 3.97
C ASP A 68 -23.89 -0.51 5.29
N PRO A 69 -22.78 0.14 5.67
CA PRO A 69 -22.06 -0.17 6.92
C PRO A 69 -22.94 0.03 8.17
N SER A 70 -24.07 0.76 8.07
CA SER A 70 -25.07 0.86 9.15
C SER A 70 -26.01 -0.35 9.27
N SER A 71 -25.90 -1.33 8.38
CA SER A 71 -26.72 -2.56 8.37
C SER A 71 -26.10 -3.75 9.10
N ARG A 72 -24.84 -3.63 9.56
CA ARG A 72 -24.18 -4.62 10.42
C ARG A 72 -24.69 -4.45 11.88
N PRO A 73 -25.04 -5.55 12.57
CA PRO A 73 -25.59 -5.51 13.94
C PRO A 73 -24.57 -5.06 14.99
#